data_AF-A0A2S7PQ49-F1
#
_entry.id   AF-A0A2S7PQ49-F1
#
_cell.length_a   1.000
_cell.length_b   1.000
_cell.length_c   1.000
_cell.angle_alpha   90.00
_cell.angle_beta   90.00
_cell.angle_gamma   90.00
#
_symmetry.space_group_name_H-M   'P 1'
#
loop_
_entity.id
_entity.type
_entity.pdbx_description
1 polymer ?
#
loop_
_entity_poly.entity_id
_entity_poly.type
_entity_poly.pdbx_seq_one_letter_code
_entity_poly.pdbx_strand_id
1 'polypeptide(L)'
;MRALLSSHFFFSVSSSLSFLFEELFLGLGTLFIPLQKVIVGVMDKPIILHIGDPVKWNLELYSQLSRDFNIIRPSMEERQRDEFMRALKEKRWGDFSAIFRPFWNTGGEMGRWDKDLIPLVPETCRIFASAGAGFDWADVDLLADRAASSESVADFAIFLILATFRNLTWCTTAARASAAAFQDCHTNAAALSHNPRGHILGIIGLGNIGFSIARKAFLAFGMKIVYHDVVRKSPEQESEIGAQFFGELSGMLAICDCVVLATPASPDGKKFINKERLSSFKNGSRFVNIARGSLVDEEALADAVEEGKLIGVGLDVHENEPLVNERLKALRQVTLTSHNAGGTLQTHIGFEELSMRNIDAVLKGKEALTPVNKHLMAAKHPKFKL
;
A
#
# COMPACT_ATOMS: atom_id res chain seq x y z
N MET A 1 15.22 -5.82 -55.36
CA MET A 1 15.21 -6.90 -56.38
C MET A 1 15.13 -8.22 -55.61
N ARG A 2 14.10 -9.05 -55.84
CA ARG A 2 14.13 -10.32 -56.61
C ARG A 2 15.16 -11.35 -56.07
N ALA A 3 14.87 -12.63 -55.88
CA ALA A 3 13.67 -13.46 -56.07
C ALA A 3 13.75 -14.67 -55.09
N LEU A 4 12.67 -15.20 -54.48
CA LEU A 4 11.58 -16.03 -55.05
C LEU A 4 12.06 -17.41 -55.57
N LEU A 5 11.47 -18.50 -55.02
CA LEU A 5 11.19 -19.86 -55.53
C LEU A 5 11.22 -20.87 -54.33
N SER A 6 10.35 -21.88 -54.16
CA SER A 6 9.04 -22.19 -54.77
C SER A 6 8.37 -23.40 -54.08
N SER A 7 7.02 -23.49 -54.15
CA SER A 7 6.13 -24.69 -54.29
C SER A 7 6.66 -26.12 -54.06
N HIS A 8 5.89 -27.13 -53.64
CA HIS A 8 4.46 -27.36 -53.30
C HIS A 8 4.37 -28.81 -52.74
N PHE A 9 3.28 -29.21 -52.06
CA PHE A 9 2.43 -30.33 -52.53
C PHE A 9 1.10 -30.40 -51.76
N PHE A 10 0.00 -30.64 -52.49
CA PHE A 10 -1.35 -30.90 -52.00
C PHE A 10 -1.54 -32.40 -51.76
N PHE A 11 -2.48 -32.80 -50.90
CA PHE A 11 -3.50 -33.79 -51.28
C PHE A 11 -4.75 -33.69 -50.41
N SER A 12 -5.91 -33.87 -51.05
CA SER A 12 -7.25 -33.89 -50.48
C SER A 12 -7.98 -35.11 -51.04
N VAL A 13 -8.67 -35.89 -50.20
CA VAL A 13 -9.64 -36.91 -50.64
C VAL A 13 -10.81 -36.93 -49.64
N SER A 14 -12.04 -36.94 -50.14
CA SER A 14 -13.29 -37.00 -49.37
C SER A 14 -13.92 -38.40 -49.43
N SER A 15 -14.98 -38.61 -48.61
CA SER A 15 -16.00 -39.66 -48.75
C SER A 15 -15.51 -41.12 -48.64
N SER A 16 -16.25 -42.10 -48.15
CA SER A 16 -17.65 -42.19 -47.68
C SER A 16 -17.84 -43.58 -47.05
N LEU A 17 -18.74 -43.75 -46.08
CA LEU A 17 -19.52 -45.00 -45.96
C LEU A 17 -20.78 -44.78 -45.11
N SER A 18 -21.93 -45.07 -45.69
CA SER A 18 -23.26 -44.94 -45.06
C SER A 18 -24.16 -46.09 -45.52
N PHE A 19 -24.41 -47.02 -44.60
CA PHE A 19 -25.38 -48.13 -44.63
C PHE A 19 -25.50 -48.58 -43.15
N LEU A 20 -26.63 -48.98 -42.58
CA LEU A 20 -27.91 -49.45 -43.13
C LEU A 20 -29.03 -49.23 -42.07
N PHE A 21 -30.31 -49.40 -42.45
CA PHE A 21 -31.55 -49.39 -41.65
C PHE A 21 -32.30 -48.06 -41.45
N GLU A 22 -33.07 -47.71 -42.48
CA GLU A 22 -34.42 -47.13 -42.37
C GLU A 22 -35.49 -48.23 -42.21
N GLU A 23 -36.76 -47.81 -42.12
CA GLU A 23 -38.01 -48.60 -42.09
C GLU A 23 -38.42 -49.31 -40.77
N LEU A 24 -39.11 -48.54 -39.91
CA LEU A 24 -40.53 -48.83 -39.68
C LEU A 24 -41.29 -47.52 -39.38
N PHE A 25 -42.25 -47.16 -40.25
CA PHE A 25 -43.03 -45.92 -40.14
C PHE A 25 -44.48 -46.22 -39.70
N LEU A 26 -45.15 -45.18 -39.17
CA LEU A 26 -46.60 -45.03 -38.92
C LEU A 26 -47.19 -45.68 -37.65
N GLY A 27 -47.66 -44.81 -36.73
CA GLY A 27 -48.39 -45.25 -35.52
C GLY A 27 -48.77 -44.18 -34.49
N LEU A 28 -49.37 -43.05 -34.92
CA LEU A 28 -50.23 -42.12 -34.15
C LEU A 28 -50.06 -42.01 -32.61
N GLY A 29 -49.66 -40.84 -32.10
CA GLY A 29 -49.86 -40.51 -30.67
C GLY A 29 -49.11 -39.28 -30.16
N THR A 30 -49.80 -38.14 -30.06
CA THR A 30 -49.35 -36.87 -29.47
C THR A 30 -48.57 -37.00 -28.17
N LEU A 31 -47.34 -36.48 -28.14
CA LEU A 31 -46.49 -36.37 -26.96
C LEU A 31 -46.36 -34.89 -26.52
N PHE A 32 -46.91 -34.53 -25.36
CA PHE A 32 -46.51 -33.32 -24.63
C PHE A 32 -46.81 -33.47 -23.14
N ILE A 33 -45.82 -33.96 -22.38
CA ILE A 33 -45.76 -33.84 -20.92
C ILE A 33 -44.53 -32.98 -20.65
N PRO A 34 -44.64 -31.85 -19.92
CA PRO A 34 -43.51 -30.95 -19.73
C PRO A 34 -42.45 -31.62 -18.86
N LEU A 35 -41.21 -31.66 -19.34
CA LEU A 35 -40.07 -32.02 -18.53
C LEU A 35 -39.93 -30.98 -17.41
N GLN A 36 -40.32 -31.37 -16.19
CA GLN A 36 -40.33 -30.50 -15.03
C GLN A 36 -38.88 -30.10 -14.73
N LYS A 37 -38.54 -28.84 -15.01
CA LYS A 37 -37.22 -28.28 -14.68
C LYS A 37 -36.96 -28.50 -13.19
N VAL A 38 -36.04 -29.40 -12.86
CA VAL A 38 -35.41 -29.44 -11.55
C VAL A 38 -34.47 -28.23 -11.48
N ILE A 39 -35.04 -27.06 -11.20
CA ILE A 39 -34.27 -25.89 -10.77
C ILE A 39 -33.80 -26.22 -9.36
N VAL A 40 -32.64 -26.87 -9.27
CA VAL A 40 -31.76 -26.61 -8.14
C VAL A 40 -31.48 -25.13 -8.20
N GLY A 41 -32.00 -24.37 -7.23
CA GLY A 41 -31.78 -22.94 -7.13
C GLY A 41 -30.31 -22.67 -6.89
N VAL A 42 -29.54 -22.49 -7.97
CA VAL A 42 -28.22 -21.87 -7.90
C VAL A 42 -28.49 -20.44 -7.47
N MET A 43 -28.36 -20.19 -6.16
CA MET A 43 -28.31 -18.82 -5.65
C MET A 43 -27.19 -18.11 -6.39
N ASP A 44 -27.52 -17.00 -7.04
CA ASP A 44 -26.56 -16.29 -7.88
C ASP A 44 -25.39 -15.85 -7.00
N LYS A 45 -24.16 -16.12 -7.46
CA LYS A 45 -22.99 -15.96 -6.58
C LYS A 45 -22.78 -14.47 -6.28
N PRO A 46 -22.41 -14.10 -5.04
CA PRO A 46 -22.11 -12.72 -4.70
C PRO A 46 -21.06 -12.15 -5.65
N ILE A 47 -21.28 -10.92 -6.11
CA ILE A 47 -20.40 -10.27 -7.10
C ILE A 47 -19.25 -9.56 -6.37
N ILE A 48 -18.03 -9.74 -6.87
CA ILE A 48 -16.84 -8.97 -6.51
C ILE A 48 -16.50 -8.03 -7.66
N LEU A 49 -16.49 -6.73 -7.39
CA LEU A 49 -16.02 -5.72 -8.33
C LEU A 49 -14.50 -5.58 -8.22
N HIS A 50 -13.78 -6.19 -9.17
CA HIS A 50 -12.34 -6.10 -9.28
C HIS A 50 -11.96 -4.81 -10.00
N ILE A 51 -11.35 -3.86 -9.29
CA ILE A 51 -10.81 -2.61 -9.86
C ILE A 51 -9.28 -2.69 -9.93
N GLY A 52 -8.72 -2.51 -11.13
CA GLY A 52 -7.28 -2.56 -11.37
C GLY A 52 -6.82 -3.61 -12.40
N ASP A 53 -5.51 -3.83 -12.40
CA ASP A 53 -4.83 -4.87 -13.17
C ASP A 53 -5.22 -6.29 -12.69
N PRO A 54 -5.14 -7.31 -13.55
CA PRO A 54 -5.31 -8.70 -13.13
C PRO A 54 -4.29 -9.11 -12.07
N VAL A 55 -4.70 -10.01 -11.16
CA VAL A 55 -3.81 -10.71 -10.21
C VAL A 55 -2.65 -11.38 -10.97
N LYS A 56 -1.42 -11.20 -10.48
CA LYS A 56 -0.16 -11.65 -11.10
C LYS A 56 0.49 -12.80 -10.36
N TRP A 57 0.43 -12.86 -9.02
CA TRP A 57 1.18 -13.85 -8.24
C TRP A 57 0.28 -14.89 -7.57
N ASN A 58 -0.90 -14.51 -7.09
CA ASN A 58 -1.82 -15.40 -6.35
C ASN A 58 -2.90 -16.02 -7.25
N LEU A 59 -2.49 -16.54 -8.42
CA LEU A 59 -3.42 -17.05 -9.45
C LEU A 59 -4.31 -18.19 -8.96
N GLU A 60 -3.79 -19.11 -8.14
CA GLU A 60 -4.59 -20.22 -7.61
C GLU A 60 -5.64 -19.75 -6.60
N LEU A 61 -5.27 -18.83 -5.70
CA LEU A 61 -6.21 -18.23 -4.74
C LEU A 61 -7.30 -17.42 -5.47
N TYR A 62 -6.96 -16.71 -6.55
CA TYR A 62 -7.95 -16.04 -7.41
C TYR A 62 -8.86 -17.04 -8.14
N SER A 63 -8.34 -18.20 -8.57
CA SER A 63 -9.13 -19.29 -9.15
C SER A 63 -10.02 -20.00 -8.12
N GLN A 64 -9.64 -20.02 -6.84
CA GLN A 64 -10.50 -20.47 -5.75
C GLN A 64 -11.62 -19.45 -5.50
N LEU A 65 -11.28 -18.16 -5.42
CA LEU A 65 -12.24 -17.08 -5.21
C LEU A 65 -13.31 -17.01 -6.32
N SER A 66 -12.94 -17.25 -7.58
CA SER A 66 -13.90 -17.26 -8.72
C SER A 66 -14.78 -18.53 -8.79
N ARG A 67 -14.50 -19.56 -7.98
CA ARG A 67 -15.44 -20.69 -7.80
C ARG A 67 -16.57 -20.31 -6.86
N ASP A 68 -16.31 -19.48 -5.86
CA ASP A 68 -17.28 -19.10 -4.84
C ASP A 68 -18.02 -17.79 -5.17
N PHE A 69 -17.41 -16.92 -5.98
CA PHE A 69 -17.92 -15.57 -6.28
C PHE A 69 -17.88 -15.23 -7.78
N ASN A 70 -18.81 -14.37 -8.23
CA ASN A 70 -18.81 -13.83 -9.58
C ASN A 70 -17.88 -12.61 -9.64
N ILE A 71 -16.77 -12.66 -10.37
CA ILE A 71 -15.81 -11.54 -10.42
C ILE A 71 -16.00 -10.71 -11.69
N ILE A 72 -16.41 -9.46 -11.54
CA ILE A 72 -16.53 -8.48 -12.64
C ILE A 72 -15.35 -7.51 -12.59
N ARG A 73 -14.66 -7.30 -13.70
CA ARG A 73 -13.53 -6.37 -13.81
C ARG A 73 -13.84 -5.31 -14.87
N PRO A 74 -14.23 -4.08 -14.48
CA PRO A 74 -14.53 -3.01 -15.43
C PRO A 74 -13.31 -2.62 -16.28
N SER A 75 -13.56 -2.04 -17.45
CA SER A 75 -12.50 -1.57 -18.35
C SER A 75 -11.67 -0.41 -17.74
N MET A 76 -10.66 0.11 -18.45
CA MET A 76 -9.91 1.30 -17.98
C MET A 76 -10.75 2.57 -18.12
N GLU A 77 -11.55 2.64 -19.19
CA GLU A 77 -12.49 3.71 -19.50
C GLU A 77 -13.62 3.74 -18.47
N GLU A 78 -14.18 2.56 -18.14
CA GLU A 78 -15.22 2.40 -17.13
C GLU A 78 -14.79 2.78 -15.70
N ARG A 79 -13.48 2.82 -15.44
CA ARG A 79 -12.90 3.21 -14.13
C ARG A 79 -12.58 4.70 -14.01
N GLN A 80 -12.73 5.50 -15.08
CA GLN A 80 -12.59 6.95 -14.98
C GLN A 80 -13.72 7.54 -14.13
N ARG A 81 -13.42 8.53 -13.28
CA ARG A 81 -14.34 9.00 -12.21
C ARG A 81 -15.80 9.20 -12.64
N ASP A 82 -16.05 10.08 -13.61
CA ASP A 82 -17.41 10.43 -14.01
C ASP A 82 -18.16 9.23 -14.61
N GLU A 83 -17.43 8.40 -15.36
CA GLU A 83 -17.96 7.19 -15.98
C GLU A 83 -18.25 6.10 -14.94
N PHE A 84 -17.38 5.93 -13.96
CA PHE A 84 -17.56 4.99 -12.84
C PHE A 84 -18.76 5.40 -11.98
N MET A 85 -18.91 6.69 -11.68
CA MET A 85 -20.09 7.24 -10.99
C MET A 85 -21.37 7.08 -11.81
N ARG A 86 -21.31 7.19 -13.14
CA ARG A 86 -22.44 6.92 -14.04
C ARG A 86 -22.81 5.43 -14.04
N ALA A 87 -21.83 4.54 -14.18
CA ALA A 87 -22.01 3.09 -14.18
C ALA A 87 -22.63 2.55 -12.89
N LEU A 88 -22.26 3.12 -11.73
CA LEU A 88 -22.89 2.82 -10.44
C LEU A 88 -24.38 3.21 -10.42
N LYS A 89 -24.72 4.42 -10.87
CA LYS A 89 -26.13 4.88 -10.98
C LYS A 89 -26.96 4.04 -11.95
N GLU A 90 -26.34 3.57 -13.02
CA GLU A 90 -26.93 2.67 -14.03
C GLU A 90 -26.95 1.19 -13.59
N LYS A 91 -26.38 0.87 -12.41
CA LYS A 91 -26.19 -0.51 -11.91
C LYS A 91 -25.52 -1.47 -12.91
N ARG A 92 -24.58 -0.98 -13.73
CA ARG A 92 -23.97 -1.76 -14.83
C ARG A 92 -23.30 -3.07 -14.41
N TRP A 93 -22.80 -3.15 -13.17
CA TRP A 93 -22.15 -4.34 -12.62
C TRP A 93 -23.02 -5.08 -11.59
N GLY A 94 -24.32 -4.75 -11.51
CA GLY A 94 -25.25 -5.28 -10.52
C GLY A 94 -24.99 -4.82 -9.09
N ASP A 95 -25.72 -5.41 -8.15
CA ASP A 95 -25.65 -5.10 -6.72
C ASP A 95 -24.49 -5.88 -6.05
N PHE A 96 -23.25 -5.48 -6.36
CA PHE A 96 -22.04 -6.19 -5.92
C PHE A 96 -21.79 -6.16 -4.40
N SER A 97 -21.21 -7.25 -3.89
CA SER A 97 -21.04 -7.49 -2.45
C SER A 97 -19.65 -7.15 -1.91
N ALA A 98 -18.66 -7.01 -2.78
CA ALA A 98 -17.32 -6.57 -2.40
C ALA A 98 -16.63 -5.78 -3.52
N ILE A 99 -15.66 -4.95 -3.14
CA ILE A 99 -14.70 -4.30 -4.05
C ILE A 99 -13.31 -4.87 -3.76
N PHE A 100 -12.59 -5.23 -4.82
CA PHE A 100 -11.24 -5.79 -4.78
C PHE A 100 -10.27 -4.91 -5.58
N ARG A 101 -9.25 -4.36 -4.92
CA ARG A 101 -8.17 -3.62 -5.57
C ARG A 101 -6.81 -4.28 -5.24
N PRO A 102 -6.31 -5.22 -6.07
CA PRO A 102 -5.08 -5.97 -5.77
C PRO A 102 -3.78 -5.17 -5.80
N PHE A 103 -3.78 -3.97 -6.37
CA PHE A 103 -2.59 -3.15 -6.58
C PHE A 103 -2.79 -1.73 -6.07
N TRP A 104 -1.76 -1.16 -5.43
CA TRP A 104 -1.81 0.23 -4.99
C TRP A 104 -1.70 1.22 -6.17
N ASN A 105 -0.99 0.83 -7.24
CA ASN A 105 -0.70 1.68 -8.41
C ASN A 105 -1.69 1.53 -9.58
N THR A 106 -2.72 0.69 -9.47
CA THR A 106 -3.84 0.61 -10.43
C THR A 106 -5.17 0.53 -9.67
N GLY A 107 -6.31 0.70 -10.36
CA GLY A 107 -7.62 0.65 -9.70
C GLY A 107 -7.95 1.91 -8.89
N GLY A 108 -7.20 2.99 -9.10
CA GLY A 108 -7.41 4.32 -8.50
C GLY A 108 -7.89 5.37 -9.50
N GLU A 109 -8.30 4.97 -10.72
CA GLU A 109 -8.60 5.88 -11.83
C GLU A 109 -9.85 6.76 -11.59
N MET A 110 -10.70 6.37 -10.64
CA MET A 110 -11.85 7.15 -10.18
C MET A 110 -11.49 8.27 -9.18
N GLY A 111 -10.21 8.37 -8.80
CA GLY A 111 -9.72 9.36 -7.86
C GLY A 111 -10.18 9.08 -6.43
N ARG A 112 -10.49 10.15 -5.68
CA ARG A 112 -10.83 10.06 -4.26
C ARG A 112 -12.17 9.37 -4.04
N TRP A 113 -12.21 8.41 -3.13
CA TRP A 113 -13.44 7.81 -2.62
C TRP A 113 -13.98 8.72 -1.51
N ASP A 114 -14.95 9.54 -1.85
CA ASP A 114 -15.46 10.62 -1.02
C ASP A 114 -17.00 10.59 -0.93
N LYS A 115 -17.58 11.60 -0.29
CA LYS A 115 -19.03 11.79 -0.14
C LYS A 115 -19.84 11.82 -1.45
N ASP A 116 -19.21 12.02 -2.61
CA ASP A 116 -19.92 12.09 -3.89
C ASP A 116 -19.92 10.71 -4.57
N LEU A 117 -18.84 9.93 -4.42
CA LEU A 117 -18.71 8.58 -4.97
C LEU A 117 -19.30 7.49 -4.05
N ILE A 118 -19.00 7.52 -2.75
CA ILE A 118 -19.33 6.42 -1.82
C ILE A 118 -20.84 6.15 -1.72
N PRO A 119 -21.75 7.14 -1.67
CA PRO A 119 -23.20 6.89 -1.64
C PRO A 119 -23.78 6.24 -2.91
N LEU A 120 -22.99 6.10 -3.98
CA LEU A 120 -23.40 5.41 -5.21
C LEU A 120 -23.06 3.91 -5.18
N VAL A 121 -22.30 3.46 -4.19
CA VAL A 121 -21.98 2.03 -4.00
C VAL A 121 -23.24 1.29 -3.54
N PRO A 122 -23.57 0.09 -4.09
CA PRO A 122 -24.71 -0.70 -3.64
C PRO A 122 -24.66 -1.02 -2.14
N GLU A 123 -25.80 -0.96 -1.46
CA GLU A 123 -25.93 -1.32 -0.03
C GLU A 123 -25.57 -2.79 0.25
N THR A 124 -25.54 -3.64 -0.78
CA THR A 124 -25.07 -5.03 -0.69
C THR A 124 -23.56 -5.14 -0.50
N CYS A 125 -22.78 -4.08 -0.77
CA CYS A 125 -21.34 -4.08 -0.64
C CYS A 125 -20.90 -4.06 0.84
N ARG A 126 -20.28 -5.14 1.30
CA ARG A 126 -19.88 -5.35 2.71
C ARG A 126 -18.41 -5.10 2.99
N ILE A 127 -17.57 -5.06 1.96
CA ILE A 127 -16.13 -4.89 2.10
C ILE A 127 -15.52 -4.24 0.85
N PHE A 128 -14.61 -3.28 1.07
CA PHE A 128 -13.64 -2.85 0.09
C PHE A 128 -12.26 -3.27 0.58
N ALA A 129 -11.67 -4.29 -0.05
CA ALA A 129 -10.29 -4.70 0.22
C ALA A 129 -9.35 -4.08 -0.82
N SER A 130 -8.44 -3.24 -0.35
CA SER A 130 -7.44 -2.56 -1.18
C SER A 130 -6.03 -2.90 -0.76
N ALA A 131 -5.16 -3.09 -1.74
CA ALA A 131 -3.73 -3.00 -1.61
C ALA A 131 -3.29 -1.59 -1.21
N GLY A 132 -2.16 -1.51 -0.52
CA GLY A 132 -1.63 -0.29 0.09
C GLY A 132 -1.62 -0.35 1.62
N ALA A 133 -0.80 0.50 2.22
CA ALA A 133 -0.93 0.88 3.63
C ALA A 133 -1.60 2.26 3.80
N GLY A 134 -1.60 3.07 2.74
CA GLY A 134 -2.24 4.36 2.68
C GLY A 134 -3.65 4.29 2.12
N PHE A 135 -4.54 4.97 2.80
CA PHE A 135 -5.97 5.07 2.52
C PHE A 135 -6.43 6.54 2.46
N ASP A 136 -5.51 7.50 2.41
CA ASP A 136 -5.81 8.96 2.40
C ASP A 136 -6.67 9.37 1.18
N TRP A 137 -6.68 8.53 0.14
CA TRP A 137 -7.52 8.60 -1.05
C TRP A 137 -8.97 8.13 -0.81
N ALA A 138 -9.31 7.60 0.37
CA ALA A 138 -10.63 7.13 0.74
C ALA A 138 -11.11 7.79 2.05
N ASP A 139 -12.38 8.17 2.10
CA ASP A 139 -13.04 8.59 3.31
C ASP A 139 -13.26 7.38 4.22
N VAL A 140 -12.41 7.30 5.24
CA VAL A 140 -12.35 6.19 6.17
C VAL A 140 -13.41 6.28 7.27
N ASP A 141 -14.01 7.44 7.56
CA ASP A 141 -15.19 7.43 8.43
C ASP A 141 -16.39 6.74 7.75
N LEU A 142 -16.32 6.58 6.43
CA LEU A 142 -17.23 5.79 5.61
C LEU A 142 -16.73 4.34 5.34
N LEU A 143 -15.44 4.02 5.50
CA LEU A 143 -14.82 2.74 5.04
C LEU A 143 -13.67 2.10 5.89
N ALA A 144 -13.08 2.83 6.86
CA ALA A 144 -11.75 2.79 7.55
C ALA A 144 -10.89 1.54 7.61
N ASP A 145 -9.51 1.63 7.63
CA ASP A 145 -8.65 1.31 8.84
C ASP A 145 -7.69 0.07 9.04
N ARG A 146 -6.93 -0.53 8.08
CA ARG A 146 -5.62 -1.27 8.33
C ARG A 146 -4.76 -1.54 7.06
N ALA A 147 -3.52 -2.03 7.25
CA ALA A 147 -2.45 -2.14 6.23
C ALA A 147 -1.58 -3.43 6.22
N ALA A 148 -1.01 -3.80 5.06
CA ALA A 148 -0.15 -5.00 4.88
C ALA A 148 1.38 -4.78 4.76
N SER A 149 1.86 -3.61 4.32
CA SER A 149 3.27 -3.41 3.90
C SER A 149 4.24 -3.08 5.05
N SER A 150 3.97 -3.53 6.28
CA SER A 150 4.67 -3.03 7.47
C SER A 150 6.17 -3.36 7.49
N GLU A 151 6.54 -4.56 7.03
CA GLU A 151 7.91 -5.06 7.14
C GLU A 151 8.88 -4.36 6.19
N SER A 152 8.49 -4.21 4.91
CA SER A 152 9.31 -3.53 3.90
C SER A 152 9.51 -2.05 4.22
N VAL A 153 8.47 -1.35 4.69
CA VAL A 153 8.61 0.06 5.10
C VAL A 153 9.57 0.19 6.29
N ALA A 154 9.56 -0.78 7.22
CA ALA A 154 10.50 -0.79 8.33
C ALA A 154 11.95 -1.05 7.89
N ASP A 155 12.20 -1.97 6.95
CA ASP A 155 13.55 -2.17 6.38
C ASP A 155 14.05 -0.92 5.65
N PHE A 156 13.17 -0.27 4.89
CA PHE A 156 13.51 0.93 4.15
C PHE A 156 13.81 2.12 5.07
N ALA A 157 13.07 2.25 6.18
CA ALA A 157 13.38 3.24 7.21
C ALA A 157 14.76 2.96 7.86
N ILE A 158 15.13 1.70 8.10
CA ILE A 158 16.48 1.35 8.57
C ILE A 158 17.54 1.76 7.54
N PHE A 159 17.30 1.56 6.24
CA PHE A 159 18.17 2.09 5.18
C PHE A 159 18.33 3.62 5.26
N LEU A 160 17.23 4.38 5.39
CA LEU A 160 17.29 5.85 5.51
C LEU A 160 17.99 6.31 6.79
N ILE A 161 17.78 5.65 7.92
CA ILE A 161 18.51 5.90 9.17
C ILE A 161 20.02 5.70 8.93
N LEU A 162 20.43 4.57 8.35
CA LEU A 162 21.84 4.32 8.02
C LEU A 162 22.42 5.36 7.04
N ALA A 163 21.62 5.80 6.06
CA ALA A 163 22.01 6.83 5.11
C ALA A 163 22.32 8.18 5.78
N THR A 164 21.47 8.62 6.73
CA THR A 164 21.69 9.87 7.50
C THR A 164 22.81 9.77 8.53
N PHE A 165 23.11 8.58 9.07
CA PHE A 165 24.25 8.37 9.96
C PHE A 165 25.60 8.31 9.23
N ARG A 166 25.61 7.86 7.97
CA ARG A 166 26.84 7.56 7.20
C ARG A 166 27.02 8.39 5.93
N ASN A 167 26.23 9.45 5.76
CA ASN A 167 26.28 10.37 4.61
C ASN A 167 26.21 9.63 3.25
N LEU A 168 25.35 8.61 3.15
CA LEU A 168 25.41 7.67 2.00
C LEU A 168 25.02 8.31 0.66
N THR A 169 24.18 9.35 0.63
CA THR A 169 23.95 10.13 -0.61
C THR A 169 25.26 10.68 -1.16
N TRP A 170 26.03 11.38 -0.31
CA TRP A 170 27.32 11.95 -0.71
C TRP A 170 28.30 10.86 -1.12
N CYS A 171 28.49 9.83 -0.28
CA CYS A 171 29.40 8.72 -0.56
C CYS A 171 29.11 8.03 -1.91
N THR A 172 27.83 7.73 -2.18
CA THR A 172 27.45 6.96 -3.37
C THR A 172 27.36 7.84 -4.63
N THR A 173 27.08 9.14 -4.51
CA THR A 173 27.15 10.08 -5.64
C THR A 173 28.59 10.42 -6.00
N ALA A 174 29.44 10.71 -5.01
CA ALA A 174 30.85 11.01 -5.21
C ALA A 174 31.59 9.87 -5.93
N ALA A 175 31.33 8.62 -5.55
CA ALA A 175 31.92 7.43 -6.17
C ALA A 175 31.50 7.20 -7.63
N ARG A 176 30.41 7.82 -8.10
CA ARG A 176 29.96 7.77 -9.49
C ARG A 176 30.36 9.00 -10.31
N ALA A 177 30.74 10.10 -9.65
CA ALA A 177 30.98 11.39 -10.30
C ALA A 177 32.39 11.51 -10.90
N SER A 178 33.45 11.41 -10.09
CA SER A 178 34.84 11.52 -10.54
C SER A 178 35.84 11.09 -9.47
N ALA A 179 37.10 10.85 -9.85
CA ALA A 179 38.18 10.58 -8.90
C ALA A 179 38.39 11.74 -7.90
N ALA A 180 38.20 12.99 -8.32
CA ALA A 180 38.31 14.15 -7.45
C ALA A 180 37.16 14.21 -6.43
N ALA A 181 35.92 13.95 -6.87
CA ALA A 181 34.76 13.87 -5.97
C ALA A 181 34.88 12.70 -4.99
N PHE A 182 35.36 11.54 -5.44
CA PHE A 182 35.68 10.40 -4.58
C PHE A 182 36.70 10.79 -3.50
N GLN A 183 37.81 11.44 -3.88
CA GLN A 183 38.86 11.83 -2.94
C GLN A 183 38.38 12.86 -1.90
N ASP A 184 37.62 13.88 -2.33
CA ASP A 184 36.98 14.83 -1.41
C ASP A 184 36.08 14.11 -0.40
N CYS A 185 35.16 13.29 -0.89
CA CYS A 185 34.24 12.54 -0.03
C CYS A 185 34.96 11.59 0.92
N HIS A 186 35.96 10.85 0.44
CA HIS A 186 36.74 9.91 1.24
C HIS A 186 37.50 10.62 2.38
N THR A 187 38.04 11.80 2.09
CA THR A 187 38.79 12.62 3.06
C THR A 187 37.85 13.22 4.11
N ASN A 188 36.68 13.71 3.70
CA ASN A 188 35.85 14.60 4.54
C ASN A 188 34.62 13.93 5.17
N ALA A 189 34.01 12.91 4.55
CA ALA A 189 32.76 12.32 5.05
C ALA A 189 32.92 11.51 6.34
N ALA A 190 34.11 10.97 6.61
CA ALA A 190 34.40 10.22 7.83
C ALA A 190 34.28 11.09 9.09
N ALA A 191 34.67 12.36 9.02
CA ALA A 191 34.59 13.32 10.13
C ALA A 191 33.15 13.73 10.50
N LEU A 192 32.18 13.50 9.60
CA LEU A 192 30.75 13.81 9.79
C LEU A 192 29.89 12.56 10.02
N SER A 193 30.50 11.37 10.00
CA SER A 193 29.79 10.08 10.06
C SER A 193 29.78 9.49 11.45
N HIS A 194 28.65 8.93 11.86
CA HIS A 194 28.46 8.33 13.18
C HIS A 194 28.03 6.87 13.05
N ASN A 195 28.39 6.05 14.03
CA ASN A 195 27.79 4.72 14.20
C ASN A 195 26.44 4.87 14.93
N PRO A 196 25.34 4.25 14.49
CA PRO A 196 24.04 4.39 15.16
C PRO A 196 24.05 3.92 16.63
N ARG A 197 24.88 2.94 16.97
CA ARG A 197 24.97 2.35 18.31
C ARG A 197 25.13 3.40 19.41
N GLY A 198 24.33 3.27 20.46
CA GLY A 198 24.33 4.15 21.64
C GLY A 198 23.58 5.48 21.47
N HIS A 199 23.27 5.90 20.25
CA HIS A 199 22.48 7.10 19.95
C HIS A 199 20.99 6.84 20.19
N ILE A 200 20.24 7.92 20.40
CA ILE A 200 18.80 7.91 20.67
C ILE A 200 18.02 8.02 19.35
N LEU A 201 17.19 7.02 19.06
CA LEU A 201 16.21 7.02 17.99
C LEU A 201 14.83 7.36 18.55
N GLY A 202 14.29 8.52 18.15
CA GLY A 202 12.93 8.94 18.44
C GLY A 202 11.95 8.46 17.37
N ILE A 203 10.82 7.90 17.76
CA ILE A 203 9.79 7.44 16.82
C ILE A 203 8.48 8.17 17.11
N ILE A 204 7.95 8.86 16.09
CA ILE A 204 6.66 9.54 16.14
C ILE A 204 5.62 8.63 15.48
N GLY A 205 4.72 8.07 16.29
CA GLY A 205 3.78 7.02 15.88
C GLY A 205 4.44 5.63 15.98
N LEU A 206 4.22 4.94 17.10
CA LEU A 206 4.73 3.58 17.32
C LEU A 206 3.69 2.54 16.86
N GLY A 207 3.13 2.72 15.66
CA GLY A 207 2.28 1.73 15.00
C GLY A 207 3.05 0.46 14.61
N ASN A 208 2.45 -0.43 13.82
CA ASN A 208 3.12 -1.67 13.37
C ASN A 208 4.48 -1.41 12.69
N ILE A 209 4.53 -0.39 11.80
CA ILE A 209 5.75 0.06 11.13
C ILE A 209 6.74 0.60 12.16
N GLY A 210 6.34 1.58 12.98
CA GLY A 210 7.20 2.19 14.01
C GLY A 210 7.78 1.17 14.98
N PHE A 211 6.99 0.19 15.42
CA PHE A 211 7.44 -0.89 16.31
C PHE A 211 8.45 -1.82 15.62
N SER A 212 8.25 -2.19 14.36
CA SER A 212 9.23 -2.99 13.60
C SER A 212 10.55 -2.22 13.40
N ILE A 213 10.49 -0.91 13.10
CA ILE A 213 11.67 -0.03 13.04
C ILE A 213 12.40 -0.01 14.39
N ALA A 214 11.67 0.22 15.48
CA ALA A 214 12.22 0.24 16.84
C ALA A 214 12.95 -1.05 17.17
N ARG A 215 12.31 -2.20 16.93
CA ARG A 215 12.85 -3.53 17.19
C ARG A 215 14.13 -3.80 16.40
N LYS A 216 14.16 -3.44 15.12
CA LYS A 216 15.35 -3.57 14.26
C LYS A 216 16.48 -2.65 14.75
N ALA A 217 16.20 -1.39 15.04
CA ALA A 217 17.17 -0.41 15.53
C ALA A 217 17.76 -0.78 16.91
N PHE A 218 16.92 -1.29 17.82
CA PHE A 218 17.33 -1.75 19.14
C PHE A 218 18.20 -3.01 19.05
N LEU A 219 17.67 -4.10 18.47
CA LEU A 219 18.32 -5.41 18.50
C LEU A 219 19.57 -5.51 17.61
N ALA A 220 19.52 -4.96 16.39
CA ALA A 220 20.62 -5.10 15.42
C ALA A 220 21.67 -3.98 15.52
N PHE A 221 21.26 -2.76 15.86
CA PHE A 221 22.15 -1.59 15.86
C PHE A 221 22.47 -1.06 17.26
N GLY A 222 21.79 -1.52 18.31
CA GLY A 222 22.03 -1.08 19.68
C GLY A 222 21.73 0.40 19.90
N MET A 223 20.71 0.93 19.21
CA MET A 223 20.17 2.27 19.46
C MET A 223 19.30 2.27 20.72
N LYS A 224 19.19 3.41 21.38
CA LYS A 224 18.22 3.63 22.48
C LYS A 224 16.91 4.10 21.87
N ILE A 225 15.80 3.46 22.20
CA ILE A 225 14.50 3.80 21.62
C ILE A 225 13.74 4.75 22.56
N VAL A 226 13.26 5.86 22.01
CA VAL A 226 12.23 6.70 22.65
C VAL A 226 11.09 6.91 21.67
N TYR A 227 9.87 7.11 22.15
CA TYR A 227 8.73 7.31 21.25
C TYR A 227 7.65 8.23 21.80
N HIS A 228 6.93 8.84 20.87
CA HIS A 228 5.72 9.63 21.13
C HIS A 228 4.58 9.09 20.27
N ASP A 229 3.43 8.86 20.89
CA ASP A 229 2.23 8.30 20.27
C ASP A 229 0.99 8.78 21.05
N VAL A 230 -0.17 8.82 20.40
CA VAL A 230 -1.46 9.15 21.04
C VAL A 230 -1.91 8.07 22.02
N VAL A 231 -1.45 6.82 21.83
CA VAL A 231 -1.70 5.70 22.74
C VAL A 231 -0.37 5.07 23.15
N ARG A 232 -0.07 5.14 24.45
CA ARG A 232 1.09 4.45 25.04
C ARG A 232 0.95 2.93 24.87
N LYS A 233 2.05 2.25 24.58
CA LYS A 233 2.12 0.79 24.51
C LYS A 233 2.06 0.13 25.88
N SER A 234 1.81 -1.17 25.89
CA SER A 234 1.87 -1.95 27.12
C SER A 234 3.32 -2.05 27.63
N PRO A 235 3.56 -2.22 28.94
CA PRO A 235 4.90 -2.38 29.49
C PRO A 235 5.70 -3.54 28.86
N GLU A 236 5.01 -4.60 28.45
CA GLU A 236 5.60 -5.76 27.77
C GLU A 236 6.14 -5.37 26.39
N GLN A 237 5.36 -4.61 25.61
CA GLN A 237 5.78 -4.07 24.32
C GLN A 237 6.92 -3.06 24.46
N GLU A 238 6.89 -2.19 25.46
CA GLU A 238 8.00 -1.27 25.74
C GLU A 238 9.29 -2.03 26.09
N SER A 239 9.18 -3.08 26.90
CA SER A 239 10.31 -3.93 27.31
C SER A 239 10.95 -4.72 26.15
N GLU A 240 10.14 -5.22 25.20
CA GLU A 240 10.63 -5.99 24.03
C GLU A 240 11.67 -5.22 23.20
N ILE A 241 11.50 -3.89 23.10
CA ILE A 241 12.31 -2.99 22.25
C ILE A 241 13.11 -1.96 23.06
N GLY A 242 13.15 -2.09 24.39
CA GLY A 242 13.83 -1.15 25.28
C GLY A 242 13.37 0.30 25.14
N ALA A 243 12.09 0.52 24.86
CA ALA A 243 11.53 1.83 24.50
C ALA A 243 11.02 2.62 25.70
N GLN A 244 11.29 3.92 25.71
CA GLN A 244 10.74 4.86 26.67
C GLN A 244 9.69 5.78 26.02
N PHE A 245 8.49 5.84 26.61
CA PHE A 245 7.43 6.76 26.19
C PHE A 245 7.70 8.21 26.62
N PHE A 246 7.42 9.15 25.73
CA PHE A 246 7.41 10.59 25.99
C PHE A 246 5.99 11.15 25.79
N GLY A 247 5.38 11.65 26.87
CA GLY A 247 4.07 12.30 26.80
C GLY A 247 4.10 13.66 26.08
N GLU A 248 5.24 14.36 26.10
CA GLU A 248 5.45 15.63 25.42
C GLU A 248 6.43 15.46 24.24
N LEU A 249 6.01 15.83 23.03
CA LEU A 249 6.79 15.64 21.81
C LEU A 249 8.08 16.50 21.80
N SER A 250 8.00 17.76 22.23
CA SER A 250 9.13 18.70 22.33
C SER A 250 10.29 18.11 23.13
N GLY A 251 10.01 17.55 24.31
CA GLY A 251 11.00 16.90 25.18
C GLY A 251 11.65 15.69 24.55
N MET A 252 10.94 14.95 23.67
CA MET A 252 11.53 13.88 22.87
C MET A 252 12.45 14.44 21.77
N LEU A 253 11.97 15.43 21.00
CA LEU A 253 12.74 16.04 19.90
C LEU A 253 14.06 16.65 20.38
N ALA A 254 14.08 17.23 21.58
CA ALA A 254 15.25 17.88 22.17
C ALA A 254 16.40 16.92 22.54
N ILE A 255 16.14 15.61 22.69
CA ILE A 255 17.15 14.62 23.10
C ILE A 255 17.57 13.67 21.97
N CYS A 256 16.74 13.49 20.95
CA CYS A 256 16.96 12.51 19.89
C CYS A 256 18.13 12.86 18.97
N ASP A 257 18.94 11.85 18.63
CA ASP A 257 20.02 11.97 17.63
C ASP A 257 19.50 11.72 16.22
N CYS A 258 18.39 10.99 16.10
CA CYS A 258 17.62 10.77 14.89
C CYS A 258 16.14 10.63 15.24
N VAL A 259 15.25 11.23 14.45
CA VAL A 259 13.78 11.13 14.62
C VAL A 259 13.16 10.54 13.36
N VAL A 260 12.29 9.54 13.53
CA VAL A 260 11.52 8.90 12.46
C VAL A 260 10.06 9.28 12.56
N LEU A 261 9.48 9.78 11.47
CA LEU A 261 8.04 10.05 11.34
C LEU A 261 7.34 8.82 10.73
N ALA A 262 6.46 8.18 11.52
CA ALA A 262 5.74 6.94 11.19
C ALA A 262 4.25 7.00 11.58
N THR A 263 3.64 8.18 11.50
CA THR A 263 2.23 8.47 11.81
C THR A 263 1.36 8.58 10.54
N PRO A 264 0.04 8.32 10.59
CA PRO A 264 -0.88 8.67 9.50
C PRO A 264 -0.87 10.16 9.16
N ALA A 265 -1.42 10.54 7.99
CA ALA A 265 -1.60 11.94 7.60
C ALA A 265 -2.52 12.69 8.60
N SER A 266 -2.31 14.01 8.73
CA SER A 266 -3.23 14.84 9.54
C SER A 266 -4.56 15.01 8.80
N PRO A 267 -5.72 14.69 9.39
CA PRO A 267 -7.03 14.83 8.73
C PRO A 267 -7.36 16.27 8.30
N ASP A 268 -6.78 17.26 8.99
CA ASP A 268 -6.94 18.69 8.70
C ASP A 268 -5.88 19.25 7.73
N GLY A 269 -5.01 18.40 7.17
CA GLY A 269 -3.95 18.78 6.24
C GLY A 269 -2.81 19.61 6.84
N LYS A 270 -2.78 19.84 8.16
CA LYS A 270 -1.72 20.65 8.78
C LYS A 270 -0.37 19.95 8.77
N LYS A 271 0.68 20.78 8.65
CA LYS A 271 2.08 20.36 8.81
C LYS A 271 2.32 19.91 10.25
N PHE A 272 2.65 18.63 10.42
CA PHE A 272 3.03 18.06 11.70
C PHE A 272 4.50 18.36 12.03
N ILE A 273 5.41 18.33 11.07
CA ILE A 273 6.78 18.81 11.24
C ILE A 273 6.87 20.17 10.56
N ASN A 274 6.67 21.22 11.35
CA ASN A 274 6.72 22.63 10.95
C ASN A 274 7.98 23.31 11.52
N LYS A 275 8.24 24.57 11.15
CA LYS A 275 9.38 25.36 11.64
C LYS A 275 9.55 25.38 13.16
N GLU A 276 8.44 25.49 13.91
CA GLU A 276 8.45 25.49 15.38
C GLU A 276 8.94 24.15 15.94
N ARG A 277 8.41 23.03 15.46
CA ARG A 277 8.85 21.69 15.90
C ARG A 277 10.26 21.38 15.45
N LEU A 278 10.67 21.78 14.24
CA LEU A 278 12.06 21.68 13.77
C LEU A 278 13.03 22.44 14.69
N SER A 279 12.64 23.61 15.22
CA SER A 279 13.43 24.35 16.21
C SER A 279 13.62 23.57 17.53
N SER A 280 12.69 22.67 17.88
CA SER A 280 12.77 21.82 19.08
C SER A 280 13.66 20.59 18.92
N PHE A 281 14.14 20.27 17.71
CA PHE A 281 15.09 19.16 17.52
C PHE A 281 16.41 19.47 18.23
N LYS A 282 17.12 18.43 18.67
CA LYS A 282 18.52 18.54 19.09
C LYS A 282 19.38 19.09 17.94
N ASN A 283 20.28 20.03 18.22
CA ASN A 283 21.22 20.55 17.21
C ASN A 283 22.15 19.42 16.73
N GLY A 284 22.34 19.29 15.41
CA GLY A 284 23.13 18.20 14.85
C GLY A 284 22.43 16.84 14.90
N SER A 285 21.10 16.81 15.00
CA SER A 285 20.30 15.59 14.88
C SER A 285 19.97 15.26 13.41
N ARG A 286 19.17 14.21 13.23
CA ARG A 286 18.75 13.68 11.92
C ARG A 286 17.24 13.50 11.88
N PHE A 287 16.66 13.56 10.69
CA PHE A 287 15.24 13.34 10.48
C PHE A 287 14.98 12.33 9.35
N VAL A 288 14.02 11.43 9.55
CA VAL A 288 13.60 10.45 8.54
C VAL A 288 12.07 10.47 8.41
N ASN A 289 11.57 10.59 7.19
CA ASN A 289 10.14 10.51 6.89
C ASN A 289 9.82 9.34 5.95
N ILE A 290 9.01 8.41 6.46
CA ILE A 290 8.42 7.29 5.70
C ILE A 290 6.88 7.29 5.77
N ALA A 291 6.29 8.37 6.29
CA ALA A 291 4.86 8.52 6.52
C ALA A 291 4.18 9.15 5.30
N ARG A 292 4.09 10.49 5.27
CA ARG A 292 3.65 11.29 4.12
C ARG A 292 4.46 12.58 4.08
N GLY A 293 4.78 13.07 2.89
CA GLY A 293 5.44 14.38 2.76
C GLY A 293 4.53 15.54 3.13
N SER A 294 3.21 15.41 2.96
CA SER A 294 2.23 16.41 3.38
C SER A 294 2.29 16.77 4.88
N LEU A 295 2.80 15.86 5.73
CA LEU A 295 3.04 16.08 7.16
C LEU A 295 4.21 17.03 7.45
N VAL A 296 5.05 17.35 6.48
CA VAL A 296 6.29 18.13 6.67
C VAL A 296 6.23 19.42 5.86
N ASP A 297 6.72 20.50 6.45
CA ASP A 297 7.03 21.77 5.77
C ASP A 297 8.43 21.64 5.17
N GLU A 298 8.54 21.40 3.85
CA GLU A 298 9.83 21.12 3.22
C GLU A 298 10.73 22.35 3.09
N GLU A 299 10.18 23.56 3.04
CA GLU A 299 10.97 24.80 3.06
C GLU A 299 11.59 25.02 4.44
N ALA A 300 10.81 24.83 5.52
CA ALA A 300 11.37 24.88 6.88
C ALA A 300 12.36 23.74 7.14
N LEU A 301 12.18 22.58 6.51
CA LEU A 301 13.14 21.47 6.57
C LEU A 301 14.45 21.81 5.83
N ALA A 302 14.37 22.46 4.67
CA ALA A 302 15.54 22.94 3.94
C ALA A 302 16.32 23.99 4.74
N ASP A 303 15.63 24.98 5.32
CA ASP A 303 16.21 25.94 6.28
C ASP A 303 16.99 25.20 7.38
N ALA A 304 16.36 24.21 8.02
CA ALA A 304 16.99 23.46 9.13
C ALA A 304 18.24 22.65 8.71
N VAL A 305 18.34 22.20 7.46
CA VAL A 305 19.55 21.52 6.96
C VAL A 305 20.64 22.52 6.60
N GLU A 306 20.28 23.64 5.97
CA GLU A 306 21.21 24.72 5.59
C GLU A 306 21.81 25.42 6.83
N GLU A 307 21.01 25.64 7.88
CA GLU A 307 21.43 26.17 9.18
C GLU A 307 22.26 25.15 10.02
N GLY A 308 22.38 23.89 9.58
CA GLY A 308 23.06 22.84 10.33
C GLY A 308 22.31 22.35 11.59
N LYS A 309 21.05 22.76 11.77
CA LYS A 309 20.15 22.23 12.81
C LYS A 309 19.98 20.72 12.65
N LEU A 310 19.82 20.27 11.41
CA LEU A 310 19.83 18.86 10.99
C LEU A 310 21.05 18.58 10.11
N ILE A 311 21.86 17.58 10.46
CA ILE A 311 23.05 17.18 9.69
C ILE A 311 22.81 15.99 8.76
N GLY A 312 21.59 15.44 8.76
CA GLY A 312 21.21 14.36 7.85
C GLY A 312 19.69 14.19 7.80
N VAL A 313 19.15 14.08 6.59
CA VAL A 313 17.71 13.90 6.35
C VAL A 313 17.47 12.73 5.39
N GLY A 314 16.44 11.92 5.61
CA GLY A 314 16.05 10.83 4.73
C GLY A 314 14.55 10.85 4.43
N LEU A 315 14.16 11.13 3.19
CA LEU A 315 12.77 11.21 2.77
C LEU A 315 12.47 10.14 1.71
N ASP A 316 11.52 9.25 2.02
CA ASP A 316 10.87 8.45 0.97
C ASP A 316 9.68 9.17 0.35
N VAL A 317 9.08 10.09 1.10
CA VAL A 317 7.82 10.77 0.77
C VAL A 317 8.01 12.28 0.77
N HIS A 318 7.38 12.97 -0.18
CA HIS A 318 7.63 14.39 -0.48
C HIS A 318 6.35 15.22 -0.47
N GLU A 319 6.47 16.51 -0.14
CA GLU A 319 5.32 17.40 0.10
C GLU A 319 4.42 17.52 -1.14
N ASN A 320 5.03 17.59 -2.33
CA ASN A 320 4.38 17.85 -3.61
C ASN A 320 4.59 16.72 -4.62
N GLU A 321 4.59 15.46 -4.18
CA GLU A 321 4.80 14.28 -5.04
C GLU A 321 4.01 14.36 -6.37
N PRO A 322 4.65 14.09 -7.53
CA PRO A 322 5.99 13.54 -7.72
C PRO A 322 7.13 14.60 -7.71
N LEU A 323 6.85 15.86 -7.42
CA LEU A 323 7.86 16.91 -7.32
C LEU A 323 8.55 16.88 -5.95
N VAL A 324 9.87 17.01 -5.97
CA VAL A 324 10.72 17.09 -4.77
C VAL A 324 11.31 18.50 -4.69
N ASN A 325 11.35 19.08 -3.49
CA ASN A 325 11.90 20.41 -3.25
C ASN A 325 13.31 20.59 -3.84
N GLU A 326 13.52 21.69 -4.59
CA GLU A 326 14.78 21.97 -5.28
C GLU A 326 15.97 22.17 -4.31
N ARG A 327 15.75 22.81 -3.15
CA ARG A 327 16.79 23.00 -2.13
C ARG A 327 17.20 21.66 -1.53
N LEU A 328 16.23 20.83 -1.15
CA LEU A 328 16.50 19.48 -0.61
C LEU A 328 17.26 18.58 -1.61
N LYS A 329 16.97 18.67 -2.91
CA LYS A 329 17.73 17.96 -3.96
C LYS A 329 19.19 18.41 -4.08
N ALA A 330 19.51 19.67 -3.78
CA ALA A 330 20.87 20.20 -3.86
C ALA A 330 21.74 19.84 -2.64
N LEU A 331 21.12 19.45 -1.52
CA LEU A 331 21.81 19.25 -0.24
C LEU A 331 22.32 17.81 -0.08
N ARG A 332 23.66 17.65 -0.05
CA ARG A 332 24.34 16.33 0.09
C ARG A 332 24.01 15.55 1.37
N GLN A 333 23.50 16.25 2.39
CA GLN A 333 23.03 15.70 3.68
C GLN A 333 21.69 14.98 3.55
N VAL A 334 20.96 15.20 2.45
CA VAL A 334 19.61 14.67 2.23
C VAL A 334 19.68 13.39 1.40
N THR A 335 18.97 12.36 1.83
CA THR A 335 18.70 11.13 1.08
C THR A 335 17.26 11.19 0.61
N LEU A 336 17.06 11.03 -0.70
CA LEU A 336 15.75 11.13 -1.35
C LEU A 336 15.48 9.83 -2.10
N THR A 337 14.30 9.22 -1.88
CA THR A 337 13.80 8.06 -2.63
C THR A 337 12.39 8.31 -3.13
N SER A 338 11.85 7.45 -4.00
CA SER A 338 10.67 7.77 -4.81
C SER A 338 9.41 7.05 -4.31
N HIS A 339 9.05 7.27 -3.04
CA HIS A 339 7.91 6.67 -2.33
C HIS A 339 7.84 5.15 -2.51
N ASN A 340 8.99 4.48 -2.34
CA ASN A 340 9.15 3.06 -2.66
C ASN A 340 9.41 2.16 -1.44
N ALA A 341 9.31 2.67 -0.21
CA ALA A 341 9.51 1.91 1.02
C ALA A 341 8.61 0.67 1.16
N GLY A 342 7.36 0.76 0.70
CA GLY A 342 6.44 -0.39 0.68
C GLY A 342 6.67 -1.36 -0.49
N GLY A 343 7.41 -0.96 -1.52
CA GLY A 343 7.48 -1.61 -2.83
C GLY A 343 8.42 -2.81 -2.88
N THR A 344 7.97 -3.97 -2.39
CA THR A 344 8.67 -5.25 -2.57
C THR A 344 7.77 -6.30 -3.24
N LEU A 345 8.38 -7.31 -3.86
CA LEU A 345 7.65 -8.45 -4.42
C LEU A 345 6.81 -9.17 -3.36
N GLN A 346 7.34 -9.29 -2.13
CA GLN A 346 6.66 -9.88 -0.99
C GLN A 346 5.45 -9.05 -0.57
N THR A 347 5.56 -7.72 -0.50
CA THR A 347 4.40 -6.84 -0.27
C THR A 347 3.35 -7.00 -1.37
N HIS A 348 3.78 -7.09 -2.63
CA HIS A 348 2.90 -7.27 -3.78
C HIS A 348 2.12 -8.59 -3.75
N ILE A 349 2.80 -9.70 -3.44
CA ILE A 349 2.17 -11.01 -3.21
C ILE A 349 1.20 -10.93 -2.01
N GLY A 350 1.64 -10.33 -0.91
CA GLY A 350 0.84 -10.19 0.30
C GLY A 350 -0.39 -9.31 0.14
N PHE A 351 -0.35 -8.26 -0.70
CA PHE A 351 -1.50 -7.41 -0.99
C PHE A 351 -2.61 -8.16 -1.73
N GLU A 352 -2.27 -8.91 -2.76
CA GLU A 352 -3.21 -9.77 -3.47
C GLU A 352 -3.82 -10.82 -2.54
N GLU A 353 -2.96 -11.56 -1.82
CA GLU A 353 -3.37 -12.63 -0.92
C GLU A 353 -4.29 -12.11 0.20
N LEU A 354 -3.86 -11.10 0.93
CA LEU A 354 -4.57 -10.58 2.09
C LEU A 354 -5.90 -9.94 1.67
N SER A 355 -5.93 -9.24 0.54
CA SER A 355 -7.18 -8.65 0.03
C SER A 355 -8.22 -9.72 -0.32
N MET A 356 -7.81 -10.77 -1.05
CA MET A 356 -8.68 -11.89 -1.38
C MET A 356 -9.14 -12.65 -0.14
N ARG A 357 -8.24 -12.94 0.81
CA ARG A 357 -8.59 -13.61 2.08
C ARG A 357 -9.55 -12.78 2.95
N ASN A 358 -9.43 -11.45 2.97
CA ASN A 358 -10.37 -10.58 3.68
C ASN A 358 -11.77 -10.60 3.02
N ILE A 359 -11.85 -10.56 1.69
CA ILE A 359 -13.12 -10.66 0.96
C ILE A 359 -13.77 -12.02 1.23
N ASP A 360 -13.02 -13.11 1.10
CA ASP A 360 -13.51 -14.47 1.36
C ASP A 360 -14.07 -14.61 2.78
N ALA A 361 -13.32 -14.11 3.78
CA ALA A 361 -13.74 -14.15 5.17
C ALA A 361 -15.06 -13.37 5.40
N VAL A 362 -15.14 -12.11 4.97
CA VAL A 362 -16.31 -11.25 5.23
C VAL A 362 -17.54 -11.73 4.45
N LEU A 363 -17.40 -12.14 3.20
CA LEU A 363 -18.53 -12.65 2.42
C LEU A 363 -19.02 -14.01 2.93
N LYS A 364 -18.16 -14.81 3.59
CA LYS A 364 -18.54 -16.04 4.31
C LYS A 364 -18.92 -15.80 5.78
N GLY A 365 -19.16 -14.54 6.18
CA GLY A 365 -19.69 -14.17 7.50
C GLY A 365 -18.69 -14.26 8.66
N LYS A 366 -17.39 -14.34 8.38
CA LYS A 366 -16.32 -14.23 9.39
C LYS A 366 -15.88 -12.78 9.54
N GLU A 367 -15.13 -12.47 10.60
CA GLU A 367 -14.45 -11.18 10.68
C GLU A 367 -13.40 -11.05 9.58
N ALA A 368 -13.16 -9.81 9.12
CA ALA A 368 -11.98 -9.49 8.33
C ALA A 368 -10.69 -9.85 9.12
N LEU A 369 -9.62 -10.20 8.41
CA LEU A 369 -8.31 -10.55 8.98
C LEU A 369 -7.52 -9.32 9.39
N THR A 370 -7.57 -8.31 8.54
CA THR A 370 -7.02 -6.99 8.81
C THR A 370 -8.15 -6.00 8.66
N PRO A 371 -9.14 -6.00 9.58
CA PRO A 371 -10.02 -4.86 9.67
C PRO A 371 -9.15 -3.72 10.21
N VAL A 372 -9.18 -2.58 9.57
CA VAL A 372 -10.33 -2.11 8.82
C VAL A 372 -11.01 -1.13 9.84
N ASN A 373 -12.33 -1.03 9.81
CA ASN A 373 -13.11 -0.01 10.53
C ASN A 373 -13.58 -0.44 11.92
N LYS A 374 -12.89 -1.39 12.57
CA LYS A 374 -13.44 -2.15 13.71
C LYS A 374 -13.89 -1.27 14.88
N HIS A 375 -13.17 -0.18 15.15
CA HIS A 375 -13.52 0.78 16.21
C HIS A 375 -14.79 1.60 15.90
N LEU A 376 -15.02 1.97 14.64
CA LEU A 376 -16.25 2.66 14.21
C LEU A 376 -17.46 1.70 14.18
N MET A 377 -17.25 0.44 13.80
CA MET A 377 -18.31 -0.58 13.80
C MET A 377 -18.78 -0.93 15.22
N ALA A 378 -17.87 -1.04 16.18
CA ALA A 378 -18.21 -1.28 17.60
C ALA A 378 -19.07 -0.14 18.19
N ALA A 379 -18.82 1.11 17.80
CA ALA A 379 -19.60 2.27 18.24
C ALA A 379 -21.04 2.31 17.67
N LYS A 380 -21.25 1.78 16.45
CA LYS A 380 -22.59 1.73 15.81
C LYS A 380 -23.38 0.45 16.13
N HIS A 381 -22.70 -0.66 16.45
CA HIS A 381 -23.34 -1.96 16.71
C HIS A 381 -22.75 -2.68 17.93
N PRO A 382 -23.34 -2.55 19.14
CA PRO A 382 -22.78 -3.07 20.40
C PRO A 382 -22.75 -4.60 20.55
N LYS A 383 -23.00 -5.35 19.47
CA LYS A 383 -22.78 -6.81 19.40
C LYS A 383 -21.32 -7.18 19.07
N PHE A 384 -20.54 -6.25 18.51
CA PHE A 384 -19.09 -6.40 18.37
C PHE A 384 -18.40 -5.83 19.62
N LYS A 385 -18.18 -6.69 20.63
CA LYS A 385 -17.35 -6.33 21.79
C LYS A 385 -15.86 -6.38 21.43
N LEU A 386 -15.09 -5.54 22.12
CA LEU A 386 -13.63 -5.40 22.04
C LEU A 386 -12.91 -6.72 22.31
#